data_AF-A0A1B6JG77-F1
#
_entry.id   AF-A0A1B6JG77-F1
#
_cell.length_a   1.000
_cell.length_b   1.000
_cell.length_c   1.000
_cell.angle_alpha   90.00
_cell.angle_beta   90.00
_cell.angle_gamma   90.00
#
_symmetry.space_group_name_H-M   'P 1'
#
loop_
_entity.id
_entity.type
_entity.pdbx_description
1 polymer ?
#
loop_
_entity_poly.entity_id
_entity_poly.type
_entity_poly.pdbx_seq_one_letter_code
_entity_poly.pdbx_strand_id
1 'polypeptide(L)'
;MECYVCKEQDDNNGKCLKTIKTCNPDEDMCLSEIKWGTQPYWSQGAKKQYYISKRCATKKECERTRRNFMGTCTHIWYQDWQCAECCAGDRCNYYVITGSSANRASVIVITSIAAFVIFMSFPFRL
;
A
#
# COMPACT_ATOMS: atom_id res chain seq x y z
N MET A 1 6.79 -16.85 0.12
CA MET A 1 7.03 -15.40 -0.01
C MET A 1 7.59 -14.88 1.31
N GLU A 2 8.43 -13.85 1.27
CA GLU A 2 8.94 -13.18 2.47
C GLU A 2 8.51 -11.71 2.54
N CYS A 3 8.28 -11.19 3.74
CA CYS A 3 7.97 -9.78 3.96
C CYS A 3 8.84 -9.18 5.07
N TYR A 4 9.07 -7.87 5.02
CA TYR A 4 9.53 -7.14 6.20
C TYR A 4 8.41 -7.11 7.24
N VAL A 5 8.77 -7.31 8.53
CA VAL A 5 7.79 -7.34 9.62
C VAL A 5 8.22 -6.47 10.81
N CYS A 6 7.30 -5.68 11.32
CA CYS A 6 7.49 -4.88 12.53
C CYS A 6 6.12 -4.49 13.10
N LYS A 7 6.09 -4.07 14.37
CA LYS A 7 4.85 -3.69 15.04
C LYS A 7 5.05 -2.37 15.77
N GLU A 8 4.20 -1.39 15.47
CA GLU A 8 4.11 -0.10 16.14
C GLU A 8 5.48 0.58 16.36
N GLN A 9 6.32 0.60 15.33
CA GLN A 9 7.60 1.32 15.36
C GLN A 9 7.39 2.80 15.00
N ASP A 10 8.21 3.67 15.55
CA ASP A 10 8.16 5.12 15.36
C ASP A 10 8.81 5.59 14.04
N ASP A 11 9.57 4.72 13.38
CA ASP A 11 10.21 4.99 12.10
C ASP A 11 10.32 3.73 11.21
N ASN A 12 10.49 3.91 9.90
CA ASN A 12 10.75 2.84 8.94
C ASN A 12 12.24 2.47 8.89
N ASN A 13 12.81 2.17 10.05
CA ASN A 13 14.20 1.75 10.18
C ASN A 13 14.26 0.56 11.16
N GLY A 14 15.46 0.08 11.48
CA GLY A 14 15.68 -0.95 12.49
C GLY A 14 14.87 -2.19 12.17
N LYS A 15 13.94 -2.56 13.05
CA LYS A 15 13.09 -3.76 12.89
C LYS A 15 12.33 -3.75 11.55
N CYS A 16 11.80 -2.60 11.13
CA CYS A 16 11.00 -2.52 9.90
C CYS A 16 11.79 -2.74 8.61
N LEU A 17 13.13 -2.72 8.65
CA LEU A 17 14.00 -3.01 7.50
C LEU A 17 14.93 -4.22 7.72
N LYS A 18 15.02 -4.76 8.94
CA LYS A 18 15.95 -5.85 9.29
C LYS A 18 15.24 -7.14 9.67
N THR A 19 13.99 -7.08 10.12
CA THR A 19 13.24 -8.26 10.51
C THR A 19 12.42 -8.75 9.33
N ILE A 20 12.77 -9.94 8.83
CA ILE A 20 12.12 -10.60 7.70
C ILE A 20 11.42 -11.85 8.23
N LYS A 21 10.23 -12.12 7.72
CA LYS A 21 9.46 -13.34 8.02
C LYS A 21 9.10 -14.03 6.70
N THR A 22 9.32 -15.35 6.65
CA THR A 22 8.70 -16.20 5.63
C THR A 22 7.23 -16.35 5.95
N CYS A 23 6.37 -15.91 5.03
CA CYS A 23 4.92 -15.91 5.19
C CYS A 23 4.34 -17.31 5.08
N ASN A 24 3.17 -17.52 5.71
CA ASN A 24 2.44 -18.77 5.58
C ASN A 24 1.98 -18.99 4.13
N PRO A 25 1.66 -20.24 3.72
CA PRO A 25 1.25 -20.53 2.35
C PRO A 25 0.02 -19.75 1.87
N ASP A 26 -0.88 -19.35 2.78
CA ASP A 26 -2.09 -18.58 2.50
C ASP A 26 -1.87 -17.06 2.54
N GLU A 27 -0.74 -16.60 3.09
CA GLU A 27 -0.35 -15.19 3.16
C GLU A 27 0.41 -14.79 1.89
N ASP A 28 -0.34 -14.33 0.88
CA ASP A 28 0.15 -13.96 -0.46
C ASP A 28 0.46 -12.47 -0.64
N MET A 29 0.33 -11.65 0.40
CA MET A 29 0.62 -10.21 0.37
C MET A 29 1.49 -9.76 1.54
N CYS A 30 2.29 -8.71 1.31
CA CYS A 30 2.85 -7.90 2.38
C CYS A 30 1.94 -6.69 2.63
N LEU A 31 1.54 -6.50 3.87
CA LEU A 31 0.75 -5.36 4.34
C LEU A 31 1.65 -4.42 5.15
N SER A 32 1.63 -3.15 4.79
CA SER A 32 2.23 -2.06 5.56
C SER A 32 1.15 -1.10 6.03
N GLU A 33 1.25 -0.65 7.28
CA GLU A 33 0.34 0.28 7.93
C GLU A 33 1.17 1.40 8.55
N ILE A 34 0.74 2.65 8.38
CA ILE A 34 1.29 3.81 9.08
C ILE A 34 0.15 4.62 9.69
N LYS A 35 0.32 4.99 10.95
CA LYS A 35 -0.61 5.85 11.67
C LYS A 35 0.13 7.06 12.18
N TRP A 36 -0.51 8.21 12.11
CA TRP A 36 -0.07 9.43 12.74
C TRP A 36 -1.14 9.86 13.74
N GLY A 37 -0.75 9.99 15.00
CA GLY A 37 -1.66 10.38 16.07
C GLY A 37 -1.03 10.27 17.45
N THR A 38 -1.86 10.41 18.48
CA THR A 38 -1.47 10.22 19.88
C THR A 38 -1.70 8.76 20.32
N GLN A 39 -0.90 8.26 21.26
CA GLN A 39 -1.10 6.95 21.90
C GLN A 39 -2.56 6.79 22.41
N PRO A 40 -3.09 5.56 22.54
CA PRO A 40 -4.50 5.30 22.85
C PRO A 40 -4.99 5.85 24.21
N TYR A 41 -4.08 6.31 25.08
CA TYR A 41 -4.45 7.00 26.31
C TYR A 41 -4.26 8.50 26.14
N TRP A 42 -5.37 9.24 26.17
CA TRP A 42 -5.34 10.70 26.19
C TRP A 42 -4.51 11.17 27.39
N SER A 43 -3.48 11.95 27.12
CA SER A 43 -2.68 12.64 28.12
C SER A 43 -2.48 14.07 27.65
N GLN A 44 -2.60 15.02 28.59
CA GLN A 44 -2.41 16.43 28.30
C GLN A 44 -0.96 16.65 27.82
N GLY A 45 -0.80 17.08 26.57
CA GLY A 45 0.51 17.29 25.94
C GLY A 45 1.12 16.06 25.27
N ALA A 46 0.36 14.98 25.06
CA ALA A 46 0.83 13.83 24.28
C ALA A 46 1.27 14.27 22.87
N LYS A 47 2.55 14.02 22.55
CA LYS A 47 3.10 14.32 21.22
C LYS A 47 2.56 13.32 20.20
N LYS A 48 2.12 13.83 19.04
CA LYS A 48 1.84 12.98 17.89
C LYS A 48 3.13 12.36 17.38
N GLN A 49 3.06 11.11 16.98
CA GLN A 49 4.17 10.36 16.40
C GLN A 49 3.67 9.35 15.37
N TYR A 50 4.60 8.75 14.63
CA TYR A 50 4.28 7.68 13.72
C TYR A 50 4.16 6.35 14.45
N TYR A 51 3.30 5.48 13.94
CA TYR A 51 3.22 4.07 14.30
C TYR A 51 3.18 3.24 13.03
N ILE A 52 4.28 2.57 12.73
CA ILE A 52 4.50 1.77 11.54
C ILE A 52 4.42 0.29 11.92
N SER A 53 3.58 -0.45 11.18
CA SER A 53 3.49 -1.90 11.30
C SER A 53 3.60 -2.54 9.92
N LYS A 54 4.31 -3.66 9.85
CA LYS A 54 4.47 -4.45 8.62
C LYS A 54 4.28 -5.92 8.95
N ARG A 55 3.59 -6.64 8.06
CA ARG A 55 3.28 -8.06 8.27
C ARG A 55 2.95 -8.78 6.98
N CYS A 56 3.07 -10.10 7.02
CA CYS A 56 2.41 -10.98 6.06
C CYS A 56 0.88 -10.87 6.24
N ALA A 57 0.15 -10.98 5.14
CA ALA A 57 -1.30 -10.94 5.12
C ALA A 57 -1.85 -11.73 3.92
N THR A 58 -3.11 -12.13 4.02
CA THR A 58 -3.85 -12.61 2.84
C THR A 58 -4.30 -11.41 2.00
N LYS A 59 -4.51 -11.60 0.70
CA LYS A 59 -5.09 -10.58 -0.20
C LYS A 59 -6.39 -9.99 0.30
N LYS A 60 -7.28 -10.84 0.84
CA LYS A 60 -8.57 -10.40 1.40
C LYS A 60 -8.37 -9.48 2.60
N GLU A 61 -7.47 -9.85 3.50
CA GLU A 61 -7.17 -9.04 4.67
C GLU A 61 -6.53 -7.72 4.28
N CYS A 62 -5.54 -7.76 3.39
CA CYS A 62 -4.81 -6.59 2.94
C CYS A 62 -5.75 -5.55 2.30
N GLU A 63 -6.59 -5.98 1.34
CA GLU A 63 -7.54 -5.09 0.66
C GLU A 63 -8.65 -4.59 1.59
N ARG A 64 -9.01 -5.34 2.63
CA ARG A 64 -9.94 -4.85 3.68
C ARG A 64 -9.28 -3.74 4.48
N THR A 65 -8.06 -3.94 4.97
CA THR A 65 -7.32 -2.94 5.76
C THR A 65 -7.07 -1.68 4.94
N ARG A 66 -6.64 -1.83 3.68
CA ARG A 66 -6.44 -0.70 2.76
C ARG A 66 -7.72 0.13 2.61
N ARG A 67 -8.86 -0.51 2.33
CA ARG A 67 -10.14 0.22 2.20
C ARG A 67 -10.54 0.95 3.47
N ASN A 68 -10.28 0.38 4.65
CA ASN A 68 -10.62 0.98 5.92
C ASN A 68 -9.77 2.22 6.24
N PHE A 69 -8.46 2.18 5.92
CA PHE A 69 -7.54 3.24 6.33
C PHE A 69 -7.38 4.32 5.28
N MET A 70 -7.41 3.98 3.99
CA MET A 70 -7.18 4.96 2.92
C MET A 70 -8.20 6.11 2.89
N GLY A 71 -9.37 5.96 3.50
CA GLY A 71 -10.34 7.04 3.66
C GLY A 71 -9.88 8.19 4.58
N THR A 72 -8.95 7.92 5.50
CA THR A 72 -8.37 8.92 6.41
C THR A 72 -6.90 9.21 6.11
N CYS A 73 -6.35 8.68 5.01
CA CYS A 73 -4.96 8.87 4.62
C CYS A 73 -4.74 10.27 4.01
N THR A 74 -4.59 11.29 4.86
CA THR A 74 -4.49 12.70 4.43
C THR A 74 -3.10 13.31 4.55
N HIS A 75 -2.21 12.72 5.37
CA HIS A 75 -0.89 13.27 5.70
C HIS A 75 -0.92 14.68 6.35
N ILE A 76 -2.07 15.11 6.89
CA ILE A 76 -2.22 16.42 7.55
C ILE A 76 -1.68 16.34 8.98
N TRP A 77 -0.63 17.11 9.28
CA TRP A 77 0.13 17.00 10.55
C TRP A 77 -0.67 17.24 11.84
N TYR A 78 -1.73 18.05 11.81
CA TYR A 78 -2.54 18.34 13.00
C TYR A 78 -3.72 17.38 13.19
N GLN A 79 -4.12 16.65 12.14
CA GLN A 79 -5.19 15.65 12.21
C GLN A 79 -4.61 14.27 12.49
N ASP A 80 -5.42 13.36 13.01
CA ASP A 80 -5.05 11.94 13.02
C ASP A 80 -5.33 11.35 11.65
N TRP A 81 -4.41 10.55 11.15
CA TRP A 81 -4.57 9.88 9.85
C TRP A 81 -3.90 8.52 9.87
N GLN A 82 -4.37 7.64 8.99
CA GLN A 82 -3.84 6.29 8.85
C GLN A 82 -3.79 5.93 7.37
N CYS A 83 -2.74 5.25 6.94
CA CYS A 83 -2.60 4.76 5.58
C CYS A 83 -2.22 3.27 5.64
N ALA A 84 -2.61 2.53 4.61
CA ALA A 84 -2.21 1.15 4.44
C ALA A 84 -1.93 0.84 2.98
N GLU A 85 -0.93 0.02 2.73
CA GLU A 85 -0.56 -0.42 1.38
C GLU A 85 -0.35 -1.93 1.32
N CYS A 86 -0.71 -2.49 0.17
CA CYS A 86 -0.61 -3.89 -0.16
C CYS A 86 0.31 -4.09 -1.36
N CYS A 87 1.29 -4.97 -1.24
CA CYS A 87 2.12 -5.40 -2.37
C CYS A 87 2.27 -6.93 -2.38
N ALA A 88 2.50 -7.48 -3.57
CA ALA A 88 2.75 -8.90 -3.79
C ALA A 88 4.19 -9.08 -4.27
N GLY A 89 4.92 -10.03 -3.68
CA GLY A 89 6.31 -10.32 -4.02
C GLY A 89 7.24 -10.26 -2.82
N ASP A 90 8.40 -10.91 -2.95
CA ASP A 90 9.36 -11.01 -1.85
C ASP A 90 9.90 -9.63 -1.46
N ARG A 91 9.72 -9.30 -0.17
CA ARG A 91 10.24 -8.09 0.49
C ARG A 91 9.81 -6.81 -0.22
N CYS A 92 8.67 -6.84 -0.91
CA CYS A 92 8.14 -5.71 -1.68
C CYS A 92 7.83 -4.48 -0.80
N ASN A 93 7.58 -4.70 0.49
CA ASN A 93 7.20 -3.66 1.45
C ASN A 93 8.40 -2.99 2.14
N TYR A 94 9.46 -2.70 1.39
CA TYR A 94 10.63 -1.97 1.90
C TYR A 94 10.23 -0.56 2.40
N TYR A 95 9.47 0.18 1.59
CA TYR A 95 8.83 1.42 2.00
C TYR A 95 7.53 1.14 2.77
N VAL A 96 7.06 2.11 3.56
CA VAL A 96 5.80 1.94 4.31
C VAL A 96 4.60 2.14 3.41
N ILE A 97 4.58 3.24 2.65
CA ILE A 97 3.59 3.53 1.62
C ILE A 97 4.36 4.05 0.40
N THR A 98 4.21 3.41 -0.75
CA THR A 98 4.57 3.93 -2.05
C THR A 98 3.32 4.60 -2.60
N GLY A 99 3.42 5.85 -3.05
CA GLY A 99 2.27 6.62 -3.56
C GLY A 99 1.70 6.09 -4.88
N SER A 100 1.77 4.77 -5.12
CA SER A 100 1.22 4.09 -6.28
C SER A 100 -0.30 4.22 -6.25
N SER A 101 -0.80 5.25 -6.93
CA SER A 101 -2.19 5.27 -7.35
C SER A 101 -2.39 4.10 -8.33
N ALA A 102 -3.33 3.22 -8.02
CA ALA A 102 -3.83 2.25 -8.97
C ALA A 102 -4.58 3.01 -10.09
N ASN A 103 -3.82 3.65 -10.98
CA ASN A 103 -4.35 4.27 -12.18
C ASN A 103 -4.98 3.15 -13.01
N ARG A 104 -6.31 3.04 -12.94
CA ARG A 104 -7.04 2.09 -13.78
C ARG A 104 -6.91 2.58 -15.21
N ALA A 105 -6.23 1.82 -16.05
CA ALA A 105 -6.19 2.13 -17.48
C ALA A 105 -7.62 2.14 -18.02
N SER A 106 -7.99 3.21 -18.74
CA SER A 106 -9.33 3.34 -19.31
C SER A 106 -9.50 2.34 -20.45
N VAL A 107 -10.46 1.43 -20.31
CA VAL A 107 -10.81 0.44 -21.35
C VAL A 107 -11.20 1.12 -22.67
N ILE A 108 -11.84 2.29 -22.59
CA ILE A 108 -12.23 3.08 -23.78
C ILE A 108 -10.98 3.56 -24.53
N VAL A 109 -9.97 4.06 -23.81
CA VAL A 109 -8.73 4.55 -24.43
C VAL A 109 -7.99 3.38 -25.09
N ILE A 110 -7.87 2.24 -24.42
CA ILE A 110 -7.20 1.06 -24.96
C ILE A 110 -7.89 0.57 -26.25
N THR A 111 -9.22 0.47 -26.22
CA THR A 111 -10.00 -0.02 -27.38
C THR A 111 -9.93 0.95 -28.57
N SER A 112 -9.96 2.26 -28.33
CA SER A 112 -9.81 3.26 -29.40
C SER A 112 -8.43 3.20 -30.09
N ILE A 113 -7.35 3.03 -29.33
CA ILE A 113 -5.99 2.94 -29.88
C ILE A 113 -5.85 1.65 -30.70
N ALA A 114 -6.34 0.52 -30.18
CA ALA A 114 -6.31 -0.75 -30.90
C ALA A 114 -7.07 -0.67 -32.24
N ALA A 115 -8.26 -0.07 -32.24
CA ALA A 115 -9.06 0.11 -33.46
C ALA A 115 -8.35 1.01 -34.48
N PHE A 116 -7.71 2.10 -34.05
CA PHE A 116 -6.95 2.99 -34.94
C PHE A 116 -5.75 2.28 -35.57
N VAL A 117 -5.01 1.49 -34.79
CA VAL A 117 -3.88 0.70 -35.30
C VAL A 117 -4.34 -0.34 -36.32
N ILE A 118 -5.47 -1.01 -36.06
CA ILE A 118 -6.06 -1.97 -37.00
C ILE A 118 -6.49 -1.27 -38.30
N PHE A 119 -7.15 -0.11 -38.20
CA PHE A 119 -7.56 0.66 -39.37
C PHE A 119 -6.35 1.10 -40.24
N MET A 120 -5.27 1.54 -39.61
CA MET A 120 -4.04 1.95 -40.29
C MET A 120 -3.24 0.79 -40.89
N SER A 121 -3.45 -0.44 -40.42
CA SER A 121 -2.74 -1.64 -40.90
C SER A 121 -3.48 -2.40 -42.00
N PHE A 122 -4.73 -2.04 -42.30
CA PHE A 122 -5.40 -2.48 -43.52
C PHE A 122 -4.99 -1.56 -44.69
N PRO A 123 -4.21 -2.04 -45.67
CA PRO A 123 -3.95 -1.25 -46.86
C PRO A 123 -5.28 -1.09 -47.60
N PHE A 124 -5.71 0.16 -47.78
CA PHE A 124 -6.80 0.52 -48.68
C PHE A 124 -6.37 0.13 -50.10
N ARG A 125 -6.59 -1.13 -50.49
CA ARG A 125 -6.46 -1.57 -51.88
C ARG A 125 -7.70 -1.06 -52.61
N LEU A 126 -7.56 0.12 -53.21
CA LEU A 126 -8.41 0.58 -54.30
C LEU A 126 -8.05 -0.17 -55.59
#